data_AF-A0A060WVI8-F1
#
_entry.id   AF-A0A060WVI8-F1
#
_cell.length_a   1.000
_cell.length_b   1.000
_cell.length_c   1.000
_cell.angle_alpha   90.00
_cell.angle_beta   90.00
_cell.angle_gamma   90.00
#
_symmetry.space_group_name_H-M   'P 1'
#
loop_
_entity.id
_entity.type
_entity.pdbx_description
1 polymer ?
#
loop_
_entity_poly.entity_id
_entity_poly.type
_entity_poly.pdbx_seq_one_letter_code
_entity_poly.pdbx_strand_id
1 'polypeptide(L)'
;MDAHPCLVTPQTDSENGLLLFCGENEHGSGDFTSLALIHGKLHFRFNCGTGTAQIVSGSRVALDQWHSVVVGREGAIGWLRLDNDTPVTGHSQGDYNKITFRTPLYVGGSPNAYWLARTAGTNRGFQGCIQTLSINSRVTDMRPWPMGWALSGADVGESLNRSHWILIH
;
A
#
# COMPACT_ATOMS: atom_id res chain seq x y z
N MET A 1 -14.26 -1.40 -18.33
CA MET A 1 -13.79 -2.71 -17.84
C MET A 1 -12.31 -2.74 -18.09
N ASP A 2 -11.49 -2.36 -17.10
CA ASP A 2 -10.05 -2.70 -17.00
C ASP A 2 -9.44 -1.92 -15.83
N ALA A 3 -10.03 -2.09 -14.66
CA ALA A 3 -9.42 -1.56 -13.45
C ALA A 3 -8.39 -2.59 -12.98
N HIS A 4 -7.12 -2.32 -13.28
CA HIS A 4 -6.06 -3.29 -13.04
C HIS A 4 -5.68 -3.28 -11.55
N PRO A 5 -5.85 -4.39 -10.83
CA PRO A 5 -5.62 -4.41 -9.39
C PRO A 5 -4.13 -4.43 -9.04
N CYS A 6 -3.82 -3.95 -7.84
CA CYS A 6 -2.55 -4.14 -7.17
C CYS A 6 -2.64 -5.34 -6.24
N LEU A 7 -1.66 -6.23 -6.29
CA LEU A 7 -1.51 -7.39 -5.41
C LEU A 7 -0.24 -7.22 -4.56
N VAL A 8 -0.38 -7.42 -3.25
CA VAL A 8 0.75 -7.50 -2.30
C VAL A 8 0.64 -8.80 -1.52
N THR A 9 1.75 -9.50 -1.32
CA THR A 9 1.80 -10.70 -0.46
C THR A 9 2.69 -10.46 0.76
N PRO A 10 2.12 -9.96 1.87
CA PRO A 10 2.86 -9.72 3.10
C PRO A 10 2.84 -10.90 4.07
N GLN A 11 3.88 -11.01 4.89
CA GLN A 11 3.93 -11.76 6.14
C GLN A 11 4.52 -10.83 7.21
N THR A 12 3.91 -10.77 8.40
CA THR A 12 4.31 -9.82 9.46
C THR A 12 4.09 -10.37 10.85
N ASP A 13 4.95 -9.98 11.79
CA ASP A 13 4.82 -10.21 13.24
C ASP A 13 4.22 -8.98 13.98
N SER A 14 3.81 -7.94 13.25
CA SER A 14 3.29 -6.68 13.77
C SER A 14 1.85 -6.43 13.33
N GLU A 15 1.04 -5.86 14.23
CA GLU A 15 -0.33 -5.43 13.92
C GLU A 15 -0.43 -4.06 13.24
N ASN A 16 0.70 -3.35 13.08
CA ASN A 16 0.72 -2.01 12.50
C ASN A 16 1.91 -1.83 11.55
N GLY A 17 1.68 -1.21 10.40
CA GLY A 17 2.75 -0.90 9.45
C GLY A 17 2.24 -0.46 8.07
N LEU A 18 2.99 0.42 7.41
CA LEU A 18 2.69 0.86 6.06
C LEU A 18 3.13 -0.18 5.01
N LEU A 19 2.21 -0.73 4.24
CA LEU A 19 2.53 -1.64 3.14
C LEU A 19 2.87 -0.89 1.85
N LEU A 20 2.01 0.05 1.44
CA LEU A 20 2.19 0.82 0.21
C LEU A 20 1.79 2.29 0.42
N PHE A 21 2.50 3.21 -0.23
CA PHE A 21 2.13 4.62 -0.32
C PHE A 21 2.58 5.26 -1.63
N CYS A 22 1.71 6.05 -2.25
CA CYS A 22 2.04 6.91 -3.37
C CYS A 22 1.18 8.17 -3.32
N GLY A 23 1.74 9.33 -3.66
CA GLY A 23 1.08 10.63 -3.54
C GLY A 23 1.40 11.61 -4.66
N GLU A 24 0.72 12.75 -4.64
CA GLU A 24 0.96 13.88 -5.55
C GLU A 24 2.24 14.65 -5.17
N ASN A 25 2.60 14.68 -3.89
CA ASN A 25 3.82 15.32 -3.42
C ASN A 25 4.40 14.62 -2.19
N GLU A 26 5.65 14.94 -1.88
CA GLU A 26 6.39 14.37 -0.74
C GLU A 26 5.90 14.88 0.62
N HIS A 27 4.98 15.85 0.64
CA HIS A 27 4.40 16.42 1.84
C HIS A 27 3.07 15.75 2.24
N GLY A 28 2.63 14.73 1.50
CA GLY A 28 1.39 14.00 1.77
C GLY A 28 0.13 14.87 1.72
N SER A 29 0.19 16.00 1.01
CA SER A 29 -0.98 16.81 0.67
C SER A 29 -1.45 16.50 -0.75
N GLY A 30 -2.70 16.79 -1.06
CA GLY A 30 -3.29 16.47 -2.37
C GLY A 30 -3.74 15.03 -2.50
N ASP A 31 -3.62 14.49 -3.71
CA ASP A 31 -4.03 13.12 -4.01
C ASP A 31 -3.05 12.10 -3.44
N PHE A 32 -3.58 10.98 -2.94
CA PHE A 32 -2.77 9.87 -2.47
C PHE A 32 -3.50 8.55 -2.55
N THR A 33 -2.74 7.47 -2.47
CA THR A 33 -3.21 6.12 -2.19
C THR A 33 -2.30 5.46 -1.17
N SER A 34 -2.88 4.73 -0.23
CA SER A 34 -2.14 4.02 0.80
C SER A 34 -2.79 2.70 1.18
N LEU A 35 -1.96 1.73 1.50
CA LEU A 35 -2.35 0.47 2.11
C LEU A 35 -1.54 0.32 3.39
N ALA A 36 -2.23 0.20 4.52
CA ALA A 36 -1.60 0.05 5.82
C ALA A 36 -2.29 -1.02 6.65
N LEU A 37 -1.53 -1.68 7.51
CA LEU A 37 -2.04 -2.49 8.60
C LEU A 37 -2.22 -1.58 9.83
N ILE A 38 -3.42 -1.61 10.43
CA ILE A 38 -3.76 -0.85 11.63
C ILE A 38 -4.56 -1.76 12.55
N HIS A 39 -4.02 -2.01 13.75
CA HIS A 39 -4.62 -2.92 14.74
C HIS A 39 -5.06 -4.26 14.14
N GLY A 40 -4.21 -4.83 13.27
CA GLY A 40 -4.42 -6.13 12.63
C GLY A 40 -5.40 -6.12 11.46
N LYS A 41 -5.96 -4.97 11.06
CA LYS A 41 -6.83 -4.85 9.87
C LYS A 41 -6.15 -4.06 8.77
N LEU A 42 -6.45 -4.42 7.52
CA LEU A 42 -5.95 -3.70 6.36
C LEU A 42 -6.85 -2.48 6.11
N HIS A 43 -6.22 -1.32 5.99
CA HIS A 43 -6.84 -0.05 5.67
C HIS A 43 -6.31 0.39 4.32
N PHE A 44 -7.19 0.36 3.31
CA PHE A 44 -6.94 0.95 2.00
C PHE A 44 -7.57 2.35 1.98
N ARG A 45 -6.75 3.38 1.78
CA ARG A 45 -7.19 4.78 1.78
C ARG A 45 -6.73 5.46 0.49
N PHE A 46 -7.59 6.27 -0.10
CA PHE A 46 -7.23 7.07 -1.28
C PHE A 46 -7.98 8.40 -1.29
N ASN A 47 -7.36 9.42 -1.89
CA ASN A 47 -7.94 10.75 -2.07
C ASN A 47 -7.80 11.17 -3.54
N CYS A 48 -8.89 11.70 -4.11
CA CYS A 48 -8.99 12.19 -5.49
C CYS A 48 -9.37 13.68 -5.54
N GLY A 49 -8.83 14.49 -4.63
CA GLY A 49 -9.11 15.93 -4.55
C GLY A 49 -10.37 16.35 -3.78
N THR A 50 -11.35 15.46 -3.60
CA THR A 50 -12.65 15.77 -2.96
C THR A 50 -12.87 15.11 -1.60
N GLY A 51 -11.89 14.36 -1.09
CA GLY A 51 -11.95 13.73 0.22
C GLY A 51 -11.45 12.29 0.22
N THR A 52 -11.01 11.84 1.40
CA THR A 52 -10.43 10.50 1.56
C THR A 52 -11.51 9.42 1.66
N ALA A 53 -11.47 8.44 0.76
CA ALA A 53 -12.13 7.16 0.93
C ALA A 53 -11.32 6.27 1.88
N GLN A 54 -12.01 5.46 2.69
CA GLN A 54 -11.37 4.44 3.51
C GLN A 54 -12.15 3.13 3.41
N ILE A 55 -11.43 2.06 3.11
CA ILE A 55 -11.94 0.69 3.00
C ILE A 55 -11.13 -0.16 3.97
N VAL A 56 -11.83 -0.89 4.84
CA VAL A 56 -11.22 -1.69 5.90
C VAL A 56 -11.55 -3.16 5.67
N SER A 57 -10.57 -4.06 5.84
CA SER A 57 -10.81 -5.49 5.68
C SER A 57 -11.85 -6.01 6.68
N GLY A 58 -12.67 -6.96 6.23
CA GLY A 58 -13.60 -7.69 7.09
C GLY A 58 -12.84 -8.45 8.18
N SER A 59 -11.87 -9.25 7.76
CA SER A 59 -11.02 -10.06 8.62
C SER A 59 -9.76 -9.32 9.08
N ARG A 60 -9.15 -9.83 10.15
CA ARG A 60 -7.81 -9.45 10.60
C ARG A 60 -6.76 -10.29 9.87
N VAL A 61 -5.58 -9.72 9.69
CA VAL A 61 -4.37 -10.43 9.23
C VAL A 61 -3.90 -11.36 10.35
N ALA A 62 -3.56 -12.60 10.00
CA ALA A 62 -2.94 -13.53 10.92
C ALA A 62 -1.43 -13.29 10.94
N LEU A 63 -0.87 -13.10 12.13
CA LEU A 63 0.57 -12.86 12.27
C LEU A 63 1.36 -14.11 11.86
N ASP A 64 2.58 -13.87 11.36
CA ASP A 64 3.53 -14.87 10.88
C ASP A 64 3.01 -15.78 9.75
N GLN A 65 1.93 -15.37 9.07
CA GLN A 65 1.37 -16.07 7.92
C GLN A 65 1.43 -15.22 6.66
N TRP A 66 1.57 -15.88 5.51
CA TRP A 66 1.49 -15.23 4.22
C TRP A 66 0.04 -14.92 3.88
N HIS A 67 -0.20 -13.69 3.45
CA HIS A 67 -1.51 -13.23 3.00
C HIS A 67 -1.46 -12.77 1.54
N SER A 68 -2.61 -12.78 0.88
CA SER A 68 -2.82 -12.19 -0.44
C SER A 68 -3.71 -10.97 -0.31
N VAL A 69 -3.16 -9.77 -0.53
CA VAL A 69 -3.90 -8.52 -0.41
C VAL A 69 -4.08 -7.91 -1.78
N VAL A 70 -5.34 -7.83 -2.23
CA VAL A 70 -5.69 -7.23 -3.51
C VAL A 70 -6.44 -5.93 -3.27
N VAL A 71 -5.91 -4.83 -3.80
CA VAL A 71 -6.59 -3.52 -3.80
C VAL A 71 -6.75 -3.02 -5.21
N GLY A 72 -7.80 -2.26 -5.45
CA GLY A 72 -7.98 -1.60 -6.74
C GLY A 72 -8.99 -0.47 -6.65
N ARG A 73 -9.04 0.30 -7.73
CA ARG A 73 -9.91 1.45 -7.84
C ARG A 73 -10.36 1.64 -9.28
N GLU A 74 -11.63 1.96 -9.46
CA GLU A 74 -12.22 2.41 -10.72
C GLU A 74 -12.96 3.73 -10.46
N GLY A 75 -12.36 4.84 -10.88
CA GLY A 75 -12.86 6.17 -10.55
C GLY A 75 -12.99 6.35 -9.03
N ALA A 76 -14.12 6.87 -8.54
CA ALA A 76 -14.30 7.09 -7.10
C ALA A 76 -14.55 5.79 -6.29
N ILE A 77 -14.75 4.64 -6.94
CA ILE A 77 -15.01 3.35 -6.28
C ILE A 77 -13.69 2.60 -6.07
N GLY A 78 -13.41 2.19 -4.85
CA GLY A 78 -12.31 1.28 -4.52
C GLY A 78 -12.80 -0.05 -3.98
N TRP A 79 -11.90 -1.02 -3.95
CA TRP A 79 -12.09 -2.30 -3.25
C TRP A 79 -10.81 -2.81 -2.61
N LEU A 80 -11.00 -3.65 -1.60
CA LEU A 80 -9.98 -4.36 -0.85
C LEU A 80 -10.44 -5.80 -0.66
N ARG A 81 -9.57 -6.76 -0.96
CA ARG A 81 -9.76 -8.17 -0.64
C ARG A 81 -8.54 -8.70 0.10
N LEU A 82 -8.78 -9.36 1.23
CA LEU A 82 -7.80 -10.12 1.99
C LEU A 82 -8.05 -11.60 1.72
N ASP A 83 -7.04 -12.30 1.21
CA ASP A 83 -7.07 -13.73 0.89
C ASP A 83 -8.28 -14.10 0.01
N ASN A 84 -9.14 -14.99 0.51
CA ASN A 84 -10.34 -15.47 -0.15
C ASN A 84 -11.62 -14.80 0.39
N ASP A 85 -11.50 -13.72 1.17
CA ASP A 85 -12.65 -12.97 1.66
C ASP A 85 -13.45 -12.38 0.49
N THR A 86 -14.73 -12.10 0.75
CA THR A 86 -15.54 -11.26 -0.15
C THR A 86 -14.92 -9.86 -0.20
N PRO A 87 -14.70 -9.28 -1.41
CA PRO A 87 -14.19 -7.92 -1.53
C PRO A 87 -15.05 -6.90 -0.76
N VAL A 88 -14.40 -6.02 0.00
CA VAL A 88 -15.04 -4.86 0.64
C VAL A 88 -14.86 -3.67 -0.28
N THR A 89 -15.94 -2.92 -0.53
CA THR A 89 -15.92 -1.73 -1.40
C THR A 89 -16.11 -0.44 -0.60
N GLY A 90 -15.71 0.67 -1.19
CA GLY A 90 -15.97 2.01 -0.65
C GLY A 90 -15.82 3.07 -1.72
N HIS A 91 -16.22 4.30 -1.40
CA HIS A 91 -16.32 5.40 -2.36
C HIS A 91 -15.73 6.69 -1.80
N SER A 92 -14.95 7.44 -2.61
CA SER A 92 -14.51 8.79 -2.25
C SER A 92 -15.64 9.79 -2.46
N GLN A 93 -15.86 10.74 -1.57
CA GLN A 93 -16.91 11.74 -1.75
C GLN A 93 -16.65 12.59 -3.01
N GLY A 94 -17.70 12.99 -3.74
CA GLY A 94 -17.61 13.87 -4.91
C GLY A 94 -17.45 13.16 -6.27
N ASP A 95 -17.47 13.96 -7.35
CA ASP A 95 -17.44 13.48 -8.74
C ASP A 95 -16.02 13.39 -9.33
N TYR A 96 -15.01 13.85 -8.60
CA TYR A 96 -13.62 13.78 -9.05
C TYR A 96 -13.11 12.33 -9.00
N ASN A 97 -12.69 11.84 -10.16
CA ASN A 97 -12.29 10.45 -10.36
C ASN A 97 -10.82 10.31 -10.83
N LYS A 98 -10.14 11.42 -11.11
CA LYS A 98 -8.73 11.44 -11.51
C LYS A 98 -7.84 11.56 -10.28
N ILE A 99 -6.75 10.81 -10.29
CA ILE A 99 -5.67 10.94 -9.29
C ILE A 99 -4.39 11.32 -10.04
N THR A 100 -3.67 12.30 -9.52
CA THR A 100 -2.32 12.64 -9.99
C THR A 100 -1.28 12.13 -9.01
N PHE A 101 -0.55 11.07 -9.39
CA PHE A 101 0.63 10.63 -8.65
C PHE A 101 1.87 11.29 -9.25
N ARG A 102 2.73 11.87 -8.41
CA ARG A 102 4.03 12.44 -8.82
C ARG A 102 5.19 11.95 -7.96
N THR A 103 4.92 11.30 -6.84
CA THR A 103 5.95 10.60 -6.07
C THR A 103 6.15 9.19 -6.63
N PRO A 104 7.31 8.56 -6.39
CA PRO A 104 7.45 7.14 -6.62
C PRO A 104 6.54 6.34 -5.67
N LEU A 105 6.42 5.04 -5.92
CA LEU A 105 5.74 4.11 -5.03
C LEU A 105 6.68 3.71 -3.89
N TYR A 106 6.25 3.98 -2.67
CA TYR A 106 6.93 3.51 -1.47
C TYR A 106 6.32 2.19 -0.99
N VAL A 107 7.17 1.23 -0.67
CA VAL A 107 6.80 -0.12 -0.21
C VAL A 107 7.39 -0.35 1.17
N GLY A 108 6.59 -0.76 2.14
CA GLY A 108 7.05 -1.09 3.50
C GLY A 108 7.36 0.11 4.42
N GLY A 109 7.30 1.34 3.94
CA GLY A 109 7.57 2.54 4.74
C GLY A 109 7.76 3.77 3.87
N SER A 110 8.17 4.90 4.45
CA SER A 110 8.45 6.15 3.72
C SER A 110 9.56 6.92 4.44
N PRO A 111 10.42 7.68 3.72
CA PRO A 111 11.47 8.51 4.32
C PRO A 111 10.92 9.59 5.26
N ASN A 112 9.62 9.95 5.16
CA ASN A 112 9.00 10.91 6.05
C ASN A 112 7.72 10.36 6.71
N ALA A 113 7.87 9.86 7.94
CA ALA A 113 6.79 9.29 8.73
C ALA A 113 5.74 10.32 9.21
N TYR A 114 6.05 11.63 9.20
CA TYR A 114 5.17 12.67 9.72
C TYR A 114 3.85 12.76 8.94
N TRP A 115 3.89 12.55 7.62
CA TRP A 115 2.69 12.63 6.77
C TRP A 115 1.89 11.33 6.74
N LEU A 116 2.55 10.18 6.96
CA LEU A 116 1.91 8.86 6.97
C LEU A 116 0.78 8.77 7.99
N ALA A 117 0.93 9.41 9.16
CA ALA A 117 -0.13 9.40 10.18
C ALA A 117 -1.44 10.00 9.64
N ARG A 118 -1.37 11.06 8.81
CA ARG A 118 -2.55 11.71 8.23
C ARG A 118 -3.13 10.90 7.08
N THR A 119 -2.29 10.44 6.16
CA THR A 119 -2.71 9.79 4.90
C THR A 119 -2.94 8.28 5.05
N ALA A 120 -2.06 7.57 5.74
CA ALA A 120 -2.10 6.12 5.93
C ALA A 120 -2.70 5.68 7.28
N GLY A 121 -2.83 6.58 8.25
CA GLY A 121 -3.37 6.25 9.58
C GLY A 121 -2.37 5.53 10.50
N THR A 122 -1.11 5.42 10.07
CA THR A 122 0.01 4.86 10.84
C THR A 122 1.27 5.69 10.58
N ASN A 123 2.17 5.77 11.56
CA ASN A 123 3.51 6.35 11.39
C ASN A 123 4.61 5.28 11.44
N ARG A 124 4.24 4.00 11.42
CA ARG A 124 5.16 2.86 11.49
C ARG A 124 5.45 2.31 10.10
N GLY A 125 6.73 2.00 9.84
CA GLY A 125 7.11 1.13 8.74
C GLY A 125 6.55 -0.28 8.97
N PHE A 126 6.40 -1.02 7.87
CA PHE A 126 6.05 -2.43 7.92
C PHE A 126 7.22 -3.24 8.44
N GLN A 127 6.93 -4.12 9.39
CA GLN A 127 7.89 -5.07 9.95
C GLN A 127 7.48 -6.46 9.49
N GLY A 128 8.24 -7.05 8.57
CA GLY A 128 7.87 -8.30 7.95
C GLY A 128 8.51 -8.48 6.59
N CYS A 129 7.95 -9.38 5.79
CA CYS A 129 8.42 -9.68 4.45
C CYS A 129 7.32 -9.41 3.43
N ILE A 130 7.69 -8.86 2.28
CA ILE A 130 6.80 -8.72 1.12
C ILE A 130 7.40 -9.58 0.02
N GLN A 131 6.71 -10.64 -0.37
CA GLN A 131 7.23 -11.60 -1.34
C GLN A 131 6.96 -11.14 -2.77
N THR A 132 5.72 -10.73 -3.03
CA THR A 132 5.23 -10.33 -4.35
C THR A 132 4.55 -8.97 -4.23
N LEU A 133 4.94 -8.08 -5.14
CA LEU A 133 4.20 -6.88 -5.50
C LEU A 133 3.83 -6.99 -6.97
N SER A 134 2.58 -6.72 -7.31
CA SER A 134 2.16 -6.59 -8.70
C SER A 134 1.33 -5.33 -8.85
N ILE A 135 1.72 -4.47 -9.77
CA ILE A 135 1.04 -3.21 -10.09
C ILE A 135 0.44 -3.36 -11.48
N ASN A 136 -0.85 -3.05 -11.62
CA ASN A 136 -1.59 -3.23 -12.87
C ASN A 136 -1.42 -4.65 -13.45
N SER A 137 -1.52 -5.67 -12.61
CA SER A 137 -1.30 -7.08 -12.97
C SER A 137 0.10 -7.43 -13.51
N ARG A 138 1.09 -6.56 -13.32
CA ARG A 138 2.49 -6.83 -13.65
C ARG A 138 3.30 -6.99 -12.37
N VAL A 139 3.90 -8.16 -12.19
CA VAL A 139 4.82 -8.42 -11.07
C VAL A 139 6.00 -7.47 -11.14
N THR A 140 6.26 -6.80 -10.02
CA THR A 140 7.34 -5.84 -9.83
C THR A 140 8.53 -6.55 -9.21
N ASP A 141 9.68 -6.57 -9.89
CA ASP A 141 10.97 -6.99 -9.33
C ASP A 141 11.45 -5.93 -8.33
N MET A 142 11.31 -6.23 -7.04
CA MET A 142 11.64 -5.32 -5.95
C MET A 142 13.15 -5.29 -5.62
N ARG A 143 14.00 -5.99 -6.38
CA ARG A 143 15.45 -5.94 -6.18
C ARG A 143 16.03 -4.57 -6.56
N PRO A 144 17.16 -4.16 -5.96
CA PRO A 144 17.86 -2.94 -6.34
C PRO A 144 18.19 -2.88 -7.84
N TRP A 145 18.07 -1.69 -8.42
CA TRP A 145 18.61 -1.40 -9.74
C TRP A 145 20.11 -1.75 -9.80
N PRO A 146 20.63 -2.38 -10.88
CA PRO A 146 19.96 -2.64 -12.16
C PRO A 146 19.25 -4.01 -12.26
N MET A 147 19.24 -4.81 -11.20
CA MET A 147 18.64 -6.16 -11.25
C MET A 147 17.11 -6.14 -11.15
N GLY A 148 16.55 -5.13 -10.50
CA GLY A 148 15.11 -4.88 -10.40
C GLY A 148 14.77 -3.38 -10.50
N TRP A 149 13.59 -3.00 -10.03
CA TRP A 149 13.03 -1.65 -10.13
C TRP A 149 13.12 -0.81 -8.85
N ALA A 150 13.76 -1.33 -7.80
CA ALA A 150 13.99 -0.54 -6.60
C ALA A 150 15.06 0.54 -6.85
N LEU A 151 14.68 1.80 -6.66
CA LEU A 151 15.53 2.98 -6.78
C LEU A 151 16.44 3.15 -5.55
N SER A 152 15.88 2.86 -4.37
CA SER A 152 16.59 2.93 -3.09
C SER A 152 15.87 2.09 -2.04
N GLY A 153 16.55 1.82 -0.94
CA GLY A 153 15.98 1.19 0.23
C GLY A 153 16.87 1.41 1.44
N ALA A 154 16.28 1.40 2.63
CA ALA A 154 17.01 1.43 3.89
C ALA A 154 16.61 0.21 4.71
N ASP A 155 17.58 -0.45 5.34
CA ASP A 155 17.43 -1.69 6.12
C ASP A 155 16.60 -2.77 5.40
N VAL A 156 16.73 -2.86 4.08
CA VAL A 156 16.09 -3.90 3.27
C VAL A 156 17.01 -5.11 3.22
N GLY A 157 16.51 -6.27 3.66
CA GLY A 157 17.17 -7.55 3.53
C GLY A 157 16.28 -8.56 2.81
N GLU A 158 16.87 -9.65 2.32
CA GLU A 158 16.08 -10.84 2.01
C GLU A 158 15.45 -11.38 3.29
N SER A 159 14.34 -12.11 3.19
CA SER A 159 13.47 -12.57 4.30
C SER A 159 14.19 -13.28 5.46
N LEU A 160 15.47 -13.62 5.31
CA LEU A 160 16.36 -14.13 6.35
C LEU A 160 16.89 -13.05 7.31
N ASN A 161 16.78 -11.75 7.01
CA ASN A 161 17.14 -10.65 7.90
C ASN A 161 16.20 -9.45 7.70
N ARG A 162 15.44 -9.13 8.75
CA ARG A 162 14.22 -8.29 8.82
C ARG A 162 14.29 -6.98 8.01
N SER A 163 13.18 -6.65 7.34
CA SER A 163 13.03 -5.60 6.33
C SER A 163 12.55 -4.25 6.86
N HIS A 164 13.04 -3.16 6.25
CA HIS A 164 12.36 -1.87 6.09
C HIS A 164 12.19 -1.52 4.59
N TRP A 165 11.96 -0.25 4.25
CA TRP A 165 11.24 0.20 3.05
C TRP A 165 12.03 0.19 1.73
N ILE A 166 11.31 0.05 0.61
CA ILE A 166 11.82 0.08 -0.77
C ILE A 166 11.10 1.17 -1.56
N LEU A 167 11.85 1.95 -2.34
CA LEU A 167 11.32 2.93 -3.29
C LEU A 167 11.31 2.35 -4.71
N ILE A 168 10.17 2.40 -5.41
CA ILE A 168 10.01 1.87 -6.77
C ILE A 168 9.46 2.95 -7.71
N HIS A 169 9.95 2.98 -8.95
CA HIS A 169 9.54 3.95 -9.96
C HIS A 169 8.16 3.68 -10.57
#